data_AF-A0A4P5ZGX3-F1
#
_entry.id   AF-A0A4P5ZGX3-F1
#
_cell.length_a   1.000
_cell.length_b   1.000
_cell.length_c   1.000
_cell.angle_alpha   90.00
_cell.angle_beta   90.00
_cell.angle_gamma   90.00
#
_symmetry.space_group_name_H-M   'P 1'
#
loop_
_entity.id
_entity.type
_entity.pdbx_description
1 polymer ?
#
loop_
_entity_poly.entity_id
_entity_poly.type
_entity_poly.pdbx_seq_one_letter_code
_entity_poly.pdbx_strand_id
1 'polypeptide(L)'
;MIQQISAIGSSGNFGSTNILTGYLQHSNPQVRYAVASTLGKLTASGRLSREVQQSIPLLTRLSQDIDPSVRQEAIIALGKIPSHQVIPILQKALRDPQISVAQSASIALNKFKVYRVQPKSQPKSLMLRKPNISSNPK
;
A
#
# COMPACT_ATOMS: atom_id res chain seq x y z
N MET A 1 -17.18 7.73 19.52
CA MET A 1 -16.88 7.25 18.15
C MET A 1 -15.43 7.47 17.74
N ILE A 2 -14.95 8.70 17.48
CA ILE A 2 -13.55 8.92 17.05
C ILE A 2 -12.54 8.38 18.08
N GLN A 3 -12.80 8.57 19.38
CA GLN A 3 -11.96 7.99 20.44
C GLN A 3 -11.89 6.46 20.38
N GLN A 4 -12.99 5.79 20.03
CA GLN A 4 -13.01 4.32 19.89
C GLN A 4 -12.19 3.86 18.67
N ILE A 5 -12.30 4.59 17.55
CA ILE A 5 -11.49 4.34 16.33
C ILE A 5 -10.00 4.49 16.65
N SER A 6 -9.61 5.59 17.30
CA SER A 6 -8.23 5.84 17.71
C SER A 6 -7.71 4.80 18.71
N ALA A 7 -8.54 4.33 19.64
CA ALA A 7 -8.16 3.32 20.63
C ALA A 7 -7.78 1.98 19.96
N ILE A 8 -8.47 1.59 18.88
CA ILE A 8 -8.13 0.39 18.10
C ILE A 8 -6.69 0.50 17.56
N GLY A 9 -6.32 1.66 17.01
CA GLY A 9 -4.99 1.90 16.47
C GLY A 9 -3.89 1.82 17.51
N SER A 10 -4.13 2.38 18.70
CA SER A 10 -3.19 2.32 19.82
C SER A 10 -3.06 0.92 20.42
N SER A 11 -4.11 0.10 20.34
CA SER A 11 -4.09 -1.27 20.87
C SER A 11 -3.26 -2.24 20.04
N GLY A 12 -2.94 -1.91 18.78
CA GLY A 12 -2.27 -2.84 17.85
C GLY A 12 -3.12 -4.06 17.47
N ASN A 13 -4.37 -4.16 17.96
CA ASN A 13 -5.20 -5.34 17.80
C ASN A 13 -5.95 -5.30 16.45
N PHE A 14 -5.44 -6.09 15.49
CA PHE A 14 -6.06 -6.24 14.18
C PHE A 14 -7.42 -6.95 14.20
N GLY A 15 -7.76 -7.69 15.28
CA GLY A 15 -9.06 -8.36 15.42
C GLY A 15 -10.25 -7.40 15.41
N SER A 16 -10.02 -6.14 15.76
CA SER A 16 -11.03 -5.08 15.77
C SER A 16 -11.09 -4.27 14.47
N THR A 17 -10.27 -4.59 13.46
CA THR A 17 -10.24 -3.84 12.19
C THR A 17 -11.50 -4.01 11.35
N ASN A 18 -12.24 -5.11 11.53
CA ASN A 18 -13.54 -5.31 10.91
C ASN A 18 -14.54 -4.21 11.31
N ILE A 19 -14.45 -3.68 12.53
CA ILE A 19 -15.30 -2.58 13.00
C ILE A 19 -15.03 -1.29 12.19
N LEU A 20 -13.78 -1.07 11.76
CA LEU A 20 -13.40 0.10 10.97
C LEU A 20 -14.06 0.12 9.59
N THR A 21 -14.42 -1.05 9.05
CA THR A 21 -15.07 -1.16 7.72
C THR A 21 -16.43 -0.45 7.68
N GLY A 22 -17.18 -0.48 8.80
CA GLY A 22 -18.47 0.21 8.93
C GLY A 22 -18.36 1.74 8.91
N TYR A 23 -17.18 2.29 9.20
CA TYR A 23 -16.94 3.73 9.25
C TYR A 23 -16.34 4.32 7.97
N LEU A 24 -16.01 3.49 6.97
CA LEU A 24 -15.40 3.95 5.71
C LEU A 24 -16.30 4.86 4.87
N GLN A 25 -17.62 4.81 5.10
CA GLN A 25 -18.62 5.63 4.40
C GLN A 25 -19.33 6.61 5.32
N HIS A 26 -18.79 6.83 6.52
CA HIS A 26 -19.41 7.72 7.49
C HIS A 26 -19.54 9.13 6.91
N SER A 27 -20.66 9.82 7.12
CA SER A 27 -20.94 11.15 6.55
C SER A 27 -19.88 12.19 6.95
N ASN A 28 -19.46 12.15 8.21
CA ASN A 28 -18.41 13.03 8.72
C ASN A 28 -17.00 12.61 8.22
N PRO A 29 -16.28 13.48 7.47
CA PRO A 29 -14.94 13.18 6.98
C PRO A 29 -13.90 12.97 8.08
N GLN A 30 -14.06 13.59 9.25
CA GLN A 30 -13.15 13.39 10.39
C GLN A 30 -13.18 11.95 10.91
N VAL A 31 -14.33 11.29 10.81
CA VAL A 31 -14.46 9.87 11.17
C VAL A 31 -13.70 9.00 10.16
N ARG A 32 -13.86 9.27 8.85
CA ARG A 32 -13.14 8.54 7.79
C ARG A 32 -11.63 8.77 7.86
N TYR A 33 -11.20 10.00 8.14
CA TYR A 33 -9.82 10.35 8.42
C TYR A 33 -9.27 9.55 9.61
N ALA A 34 -10.02 9.49 10.71
CA ALA A 34 -9.61 8.72 11.88
C ALA A 34 -9.42 7.23 11.54
N VAL A 35 -10.25 6.67 10.65
CA VAL A 35 -10.06 5.30 10.15
C VAL A 35 -8.76 5.17 9.36
N ALA A 36 -8.48 6.06 8.41
CA ALA A 36 -7.23 6.06 7.64
C ALA A 36 -6.00 6.12 8.56
N SER A 37 -6.02 7.06 9.52
CA SER A 37 -4.92 7.24 10.46
C SER A 37 -4.72 6.03 11.37
N THR A 38 -5.82 5.44 11.83
CA THR A 38 -5.82 4.22 12.66
C THR A 38 -5.18 3.05 11.90
N LEU A 39 -5.62 2.79 10.67
CA LEU A 39 -5.01 1.77 9.82
C LEU A 39 -3.53 2.07 9.58
N GLY A 40 -3.17 3.32 9.32
CA GLY A 40 -1.78 3.73 9.15
C GLY A 40 -0.89 3.54 10.37
N LYS A 41 -1.44 3.61 11.59
CA LYS A 41 -0.73 3.27 12.84
C LYS A 41 -0.55 1.76 12.97
N LEU A 42 -1.58 0.98 12.69
CA LEU A 42 -1.52 -0.49 12.74
C LEU A 42 -0.48 -1.04 11.75
N THR A 43 -0.34 -0.42 10.58
CA THR A 43 0.62 -0.84 9.56
C THR A 43 2.01 -0.20 9.71
N ALA A 44 2.26 0.61 10.75
CA ALA A 44 3.51 1.33 10.94
C ALA A 44 4.68 0.43 11.41
N SER A 45 4.42 -0.83 11.75
CA SER A 45 5.43 -1.79 12.23
C SER A 45 6.51 -2.12 11.19
N GLY A 46 6.34 -1.72 9.93
CA GLY A 46 7.30 -1.96 8.85
C GLY A 46 7.42 -3.43 8.45
N ARG A 47 6.55 -4.30 8.99
CA ARG A 47 6.48 -5.73 8.65
C ARG A 47 5.24 -6.00 7.83
N LEU A 48 5.40 -6.78 6.76
CA LEU A 48 4.26 -7.26 5.98
C LEU A 48 3.69 -8.51 6.64
N SER A 49 2.58 -8.36 7.37
CA SER A 49 1.76 -9.47 7.86
C SER A 49 0.48 -9.61 7.04
N ARG A 50 -0.27 -10.70 7.25
CA ARG A 50 -1.58 -10.90 6.59
C ARG A 50 -2.54 -9.77 6.92
N GLU A 51 -2.55 -9.32 8.16
CA GLU A 51 -3.44 -8.27 8.65
C GLU A 51 -3.07 -6.89 8.07
N VAL A 52 -1.76 -6.63 7.91
CA VAL A 52 -1.28 -5.43 7.21
C VAL A 52 -1.69 -5.46 5.73
N GLN A 53 -1.61 -6.62 5.07
CA GLN A 53 -2.08 -6.76 3.68
C GLN A 53 -3.59 -6.52 3.56
N GLN A 54 -4.40 -6.97 4.53
CA GLN A 54 -5.84 -6.74 4.56
C GLN A 54 -6.22 -5.26 4.73
N SER A 55 -5.31 -4.41 5.21
CA SER A 55 -5.54 -2.96 5.26
C SER A 55 -5.45 -2.29 3.88
N ILE A 56 -4.79 -2.91 2.89
CA ILE A 56 -4.55 -2.31 1.57
C ILE A 56 -5.88 -1.98 0.86
N PRO A 57 -6.87 -2.88 0.73
CA PRO A 57 -8.14 -2.56 0.08
C PRO A 57 -8.90 -1.43 0.80
N LEU A 58 -8.86 -1.40 2.13
CA LEU A 58 -9.56 -0.37 2.93
C LEU A 58 -8.93 1.01 2.70
N LEU A 59 -7.60 1.08 2.75
CA LEU A 59 -6.87 2.32 2.46
C LEU A 59 -6.98 2.74 0.99
N THR A 60 -7.07 1.80 0.05
CA THR A 60 -7.30 2.07 -1.39
C THR A 60 -8.67 2.71 -1.64
N ARG A 61 -9.66 2.36 -0.82
CA ARG A 61 -10.96 3.01 -0.85
C ARG A 61 -10.87 4.45 -0.34
N LEU A 62 -10.22 4.65 0.81
CA LEU A 62 -10.04 5.97 1.42
C LEU A 62 -9.14 6.90 0.60
N SER A 63 -8.23 6.35 -0.22
CA SER A 63 -7.43 7.16 -1.15
C SER A 63 -8.24 7.75 -2.31
N GLN A 64 -9.51 7.37 -2.45
CA GLN A 64 -10.46 7.89 -3.44
C GLN A 64 -11.60 8.70 -2.80
N ASP A 65 -11.44 9.06 -1.52
CA ASP A 65 -12.43 9.82 -0.77
C ASP A 65 -12.67 11.22 -1.36
N ILE A 66 -13.87 11.76 -1.18
CA ILE A 66 -14.20 13.12 -1.60
C ILE A 66 -13.37 14.17 -0.84
N ASP A 67 -13.04 13.91 0.43
CA ASP A 67 -12.27 14.81 1.27
C ASP A 67 -10.75 14.63 1.03
N PRO A 68 -10.04 15.71 0.64
CA PRO A 68 -8.59 15.69 0.41
C PRO A 68 -7.77 15.18 1.59
N SER A 69 -8.18 15.52 2.82
CA SER A 69 -7.45 15.18 4.04
C SER A 69 -7.51 13.67 4.28
N VAL A 70 -8.67 13.06 4.02
CA VAL A 70 -8.85 11.60 4.09
C VAL A 70 -7.99 10.91 3.04
N ARG A 71 -7.99 11.41 1.79
CA ARG A 71 -7.13 10.86 0.73
C ARG A 71 -5.66 10.94 1.10
N GLN A 72 -5.21 12.09 1.59
CA GLN A 72 -3.82 12.32 2.00
C GLN A 72 -3.39 11.31 3.07
N GLU A 73 -4.16 11.17 4.15
CA GLU A 73 -3.84 10.25 5.23
C GLU A 73 -3.83 8.79 4.76
N ALA A 74 -4.74 8.41 3.86
CA ALA A 74 -4.76 7.07 3.27
C ALA A 74 -3.50 6.79 2.44
N ILE A 75 -3.03 7.77 1.67
CA ILE A 75 -1.78 7.65 0.89
C ILE A 75 -0.56 7.57 1.80
N ILE A 76 -0.51 8.36 2.87
CA ILE A 76 0.55 8.29 3.88
C ILE A 76 0.58 6.88 4.52
N ALA A 77 -0.59 6.34 4.88
CA ALA A 77 -0.72 5.00 5.44
C ALA A 77 -0.26 3.91 4.46
N LEU A 78 -0.72 3.95 3.20
CA LEU A 78 -0.28 3.03 2.14
C LEU A 78 1.24 3.07 1.95
N GLY A 79 1.85 4.25 2.01
CA GLY A 79 3.30 4.43 1.91
C GLY A 79 4.11 3.84 3.08
N LYS A 80 3.48 3.41 4.17
CA LYS A 80 4.12 2.69 5.29
C LYS A 80 4.10 1.17 5.10
N ILE A 81 3.26 0.66 4.20
CA ILE A 81 3.10 -0.78 3.97
C ILE A 81 4.19 -1.24 3.00
N PRO A 82 5.12 -2.14 3.38
CA PRO A 82 6.19 -2.61 2.51
C PRO A 82 5.68 -3.67 1.51
N SER A 83 4.72 -3.32 0.65
CA SER A 83 4.14 -4.21 -0.37
C SER A 83 4.10 -3.51 -1.73
N HIS A 84 4.59 -4.18 -2.77
CA HIS A 84 4.50 -3.65 -4.14
C HIS A 84 3.07 -3.46 -4.64
N GLN A 85 2.07 -4.09 -3.99
CA GLN A 85 0.66 -3.91 -4.31
C GLN A 85 0.19 -2.46 -4.14
N VAL A 86 0.87 -1.65 -3.31
CA VAL A 86 0.50 -0.24 -3.11
C VAL A 86 1.03 0.67 -4.21
N ILE A 87 2.03 0.25 -4.99
CA ILE A 87 2.71 1.09 -5.99
C ILE A 87 1.74 1.66 -7.03
N PRO A 88 0.84 0.88 -7.67
CA PRO A 88 -0.10 1.43 -8.64
C PRO A 88 -1.03 2.49 -8.04
N ILE A 89 -1.41 2.32 -6.77
CA ILE A 89 -2.29 3.25 -6.05
C ILE A 89 -1.56 4.57 -5.79
N LEU A 90 -0.30 4.49 -5.33
CA LEU A 90 0.53 5.67 -5.12
C LEU A 90 0.83 6.40 -6.44
N GLN A 91 1.07 5.67 -7.54
CA GLN A 91 1.27 6.27 -8.87
C GLN A 91 0.03 7.03 -9.34
N LYS A 92 -1.18 6.49 -9.10
CA LYS A 92 -2.42 7.20 -9.40
C LYS A 92 -2.54 8.50 -8.58
N ALA A 93 -2.17 8.46 -7.30
CA ALA A 93 -2.25 9.61 -6.40
C ALA A 93 -1.26 10.75 -6.74
N LEU A 94 -0.23 10.51 -7.54
CA LEU A 94 0.61 11.59 -8.09
C LEU A 94 -0.16 12.59 -8.96
N ARG A 95 -1.33 12.19 -9.48
CA ARG A 95 -2.21 13.03 -10.31
C ARG A 95 -3.39 13.60 -9.52
N ASP A 96 -3.39 13.48 -8.19
CA ASP A 96 -4.44 14.08 -7.37
C ASP A 96 -4.43 15.61 -7.53
N PRO A 97 -5.59 16.26 -7.69
CA PRO A 97 -5.65 17.72 -7.81
C PRO A 97 -5.14 18.44 -6.56
N GLN A 98 -5.16 17.79 -5.40
CA GLN A 98 -4.70 18.36 -4.15
C GLN A 98 -3.20 18.10 -4.00
N ILE A 99 -2.44 19.21 -4.00
CA ILE A 99 -0.98 19.21 -3.95
C ILE A 99 -0.45 18.34 -2.79
N SER A 100 -1.07 18.41 -1.61
CA SER A 100 -0.66 17.65 -0.42
C SER A 100 -0.76 16.13 -0.61
N VAL A 101 -1.75 15.66 -1.37
CA VAL A 101 -1.94 14.24 -1.70
C VAL A 101 -0.87 13.80 -2.69
N ALA A 102 -0.65 14.58 -3.76
CA ALA A 102 0.38 14.29 -4.77
C ALA A 102 1.80 14.28 -4.17
N GLN A 103 2.11 15.22 -3.27
CA GLN A 103 3.37 15.26 -2.53
C GLN A 103 3.54 14.02 -1.64
N SER A 104 2.50 13.63 -0.91
CA SER A 104 2.51 12.42 -0.06
C SER A 104 2.76 11.16 -0.89
N ALA A 105 2.16 11.07 -2.07
CA ALA A 105 2.38 9.97 -3.01
C ALA A 105 3.82 9.92 -3.54
N SER A 106 4.40 11.07 -3.88
CA SER A 106 5.80 11.19 -4.31
C SER A 106 6.77 10.73 -3.21
N ILE A 107 6.57 11.21 -1.98
CA ILE A 107 7.36 10.80 -0.80
C ILE A 107 7.24 9.29 -0.57
N ALA A 108 6.03 8.74 -0.63
CA ALA A 108 5.78 7.31 -0.44
C ALA A 108 6.49 6.48 -1.52
N LEU A 109 6.37 6.84 -2.80
CA LEU A 109 7.03 6.15 -3.91
C LEU A 109 8.55 6.20 -3.82
N ASN A 110 9.12 7.30 -3.33
CA ASN A 110 10.56 7.40 -3.14
C ASN A 110 11.09 6.32 -2.19
N LYS A 111 10.32 5.95 -1.15
CA LYS A 111 10.68 4.84 -0.24
C LYS A 111 10.83 3.53 -1.01
N PHE A 112 9.92 3.23 -1.96
CA PHE A 112 9.99 2.03 -2.80
C PHE A 112 11.12 2.02 -3.83
N LYS A 113 11.62 3.19 -4.26
CA LYS A 113 12.83 3.25 -5.10
C LYS A 113 14.09 2.86 -4.31
N VAL A 114 14.12 3.19 -3.02
CA VAL A 114 15.20 2.79 -2.10
C VAL A 114 15.10 1.30 -1.75
N TYR A 115 13.88 0.75 -1.61
CA TYR A 115 13.63 -0.70 -1.61
C TYR A 115 13.83 -1.26 -3.02
N ARG A 116 15.08 -1.27 -3.55
CA ARG A 116 15.43 -1.92 -4.81
C ARG A 116 14.70 -3.25 -4.90
N VAL A 117 13.85 -3.38 -5.93
CA VAL A 117 13.32 -4.65 -6.39
C VAL A 117 14.49 -5.61 -6.44
N GLN A 118 14.57 -6.59 -5.54
CA GLN A 118 15.40 -7.75 -5.82
C GLN A 118 14.88 -8.26 -7.15
N PRO A 119 15.71 -8.30 -8.22
CA PRO A 119 15.27 -8.80 -9.50
C PRO A 119 14.65 -10.16 -9.20
N LYS A 120 13.34 -10.32 -9.47
CA LYS A 120 12.75 -11.66 -9.53
C LYS A 120 13.67 -12.43 -10.45
N SER A 121 14.34 -13.45 -9.91
CA SER A 121 15.16 -14.37 -10.66
C SER A 121 14.39 -14.71 -11.93
N GLN A 122 14.99 -14.40 -13.08
CA GLN A 122 14.43 -14.73 -14.38
C GLN A 122 13.96 -16.19 -14.32
N PRO A 123 12.75 -16.52 -14.81
CA PRO A 123 12.42 -17.92 -15.03
C PRO A 123 13.54 -18.52 -15.88
N LYS A 124 14.09 -19.67 -15.48
CA LYS A 124 14.98 -20.47 -16.32
C LYS A 124 14.17 -20.97 -17.53
N SER A 125 13.86 -20.08 -18.47
CA SER A 125 13.33 -20.47 -19.76
C SER A 125 14.52 -20.84 -20.65
N LEU A 126 14.62 -22.15 -20.88
CA LEU A 126 15.20 -22.78 -22.06
C LEU A 126 16.73 -22.85 -22.10
N MET A 127 17.27 -23.89 -21.47
CA MET A 127 18.38 -24.63 -22.08
C MET A 127 17.95 -25.14 -23.46
N LEU A 128 18.05 -24.31 -24.50
CA LEU A 128 18.21 -24.83 -25.86
C LEU A 128 19.62 -25.42 -25.92
N ARG A 129 19.72 -26.73 -25.67
CA ARG A 129 20.89 -27.49 -26.09
C ARG A 129 21.02 -27.29 -27.60
N LYS A 130 22.03 -26.55 -28.05
CA LYS A 130 22.41 -26.53 -29.46
C LYS A 130 22.74 -27.98 -29.88
N PRO A 131 22.21 -28.48 -31.01
CA PRO A 131 22.67 -29.75 -31.55
C PRO A 131 24.17 -29.64 -31.85
N ASN A 132 24.93 -30.57 -31.30
CA ASN A 132 26.35 -30.73 -31.59
C ASN A 132 26.48 -31.37 -32.97
N ILE A 133 26.64 -30.57 -34.03
CA ILE A 133 27.00 -31.09 -35.35
C ILE A 133 28.51 -30.95 -35.50
N SER A 134 29.21 -31.92 -34.92
CA SER A 134 30.56 -32.27 -35.32
C SER A 134 30.46 -33.22 -36.51
N SER A 135 30.89 -32.77 -37.69
CA SER A 135 31.36 -33.69 -38.73
C SER A 135 32.41 -32.97 -39.58
N ASN A 136 33.59 -33.59 -39.55
CA ASN A 136 34.93 -33.21 -39.99
C ASN A 136 35.10 -32.83 -41.48
N PRO A 137 36.25 -32.24 -41.86
CA PRO A 137 36.60 -31.94 -43.25
C PRO A 137 37.24 -33.15 -43.95
N LYS A 138 37.02 -33.24 -45.26
CA LYS A 138 37.94 -33.82 -46.24
C LYS A 138 37.92 -32.96 -47.49
#